data_AF-G5SCS0-F1
#
_entry.id   AF-G5SCS0-F1
#
_cell.length_a   1.000
_cell.length_b   1.000
_cell.length_c   1.000
_cell.angle_alpha   90.00
_cell.angle_beta   90.00
_cell.angle_gamma   90.00
#
_symmetry.space_group_name_H-M   'P 1'
#
loop_
_entity.id
_entity.type
_entity.pdbx_description
1 polymer ?
#
loop_
_entity_poly.entity_id
_entity_poly.type
_entity_poly.pdbx_seq_one_letter_code
_entity_poly.pdbx_strand_id
1 'polypeptide(L)' 'MRVIRPVEHADIAALMQLAGKTGGGLTSLPANEATLAARIERALKTWYRGFNLIDQR' A
#
# COMPACT_ATOMS: atom_id res chain seq x y z
N MET A 1 -9.15 -9.66 16.19
CA MET A 1 -8.30 -10.36 15.21
C MET A 1 -7.58 -9.31 14.36
N ARG A 2 -6.27 -9.43 14.11
CA ARG A 2 -5.57 -8.58 13.13
C ARG A 2 -5.21 -9.44 11.91
N VAL A 3 -5.53 -8.95 10.72
CA VAL A 3 -5.27 -9.63 9.43
C VAL A 3 -4.30 -8.78 8.63
N ILE A 4 -3.29 -9.42 8.05
CA ILE A 4 -2.40 -8.79 7.07
C ILE A 4 -2.89 -9.19 5.67
N ARG A 5 -3.16 -8.21 4.83
CA ARG A 5 -3.64 -8.39 3.45
C ARG A 5 -2.94 -7.41 2.50
N PRO A 6 -2.98 -7.65 1.18
CA PRO A 6 -2.58 -6.66 0.19
C PRO A 6 -3.33 -5.34 0.41
N VAL A 7 -2.62 -4.25 0.15
CA VAL A 7 -3.19 -2.90 0.24
C VAL A 7 -4.16 -2.67 -0.91
N GLU A 8 -5.28 -2.01 -0.64
CA GLU A 8 -6.30 -1.63 -1.62
C GLU A 8 -6.42 -0.10 -1.71
N HIS A 9 -7.03 0.42 -2.77
CA HIS A 9 -7.23 1.87 -2.94
C HIS A 9 -8.01 2.50 -1.79
N ALA A 10 -8.98 1.78 -1.21
CA ALA A 10 -9.78 2.24 -0.09
C ALA A 10 -8.94 2.49 1.18
N ASP A 11 -7.74 1.92 1.28
CA ASP A 11 -6.87 2.06 2.45
C ASP A 11 -6.14 3.41 2.50
N ILE A 12 -6.22 4.23 1.45
CA ILE A 12 -5.44 5.47 1.33
C ILE A 12 -5.71 6.45 2.49
N ALA A 13 -6.96 6.59 2.91
CA ALA A 13 -7.33 7.47 4.01
C ALA A 13 -6.73 7.00 5.35
N ALA A 14 -6.76 5.68 5.60
CA ALA A 14 -6.18 5.09 6.80
C ALA A 14 -4.64 5.21 6.80
N LEU A 15 -4.00 5.02 5.65
CA LEU A 15 -2.56 5.20 5.47
C LEU A 15 -2.13 6.65 5.65
N MET A 16 -2.92 7.63 5.20
CA MET A 16 -2.67 9.05 5.43
C MET A 16 -2.74 9.41 6.92
N GLN A 17 -3.73 8.88 7.64
CA GLN A 17 -3.81 9.07 9.10
C GLN A 17 -2.63 8.42 9.83
N LEU A 18 -2.19 7.24 9.38
CA LEU A 18 -1.01 6.58 9.95
C LEU A 18 0.26 7.38 9.67
N ALA A 19 0.44 7.86 8.43
CA ALA A 19 1.56 8.69 8.03
C ALA A 19 1.63 9.98 8.85
N GLY A 20 0.49 10.64 9.09
CA GLY A 20 0.44 11.85 9.93
C GLY A 20 0.76 11.61 11.41
N LYS A 21 0.45 10.41 11.92
CA LYS A 21 0.86 9.99 13.28
C LYS A 21 2.34 9.60 13.36
N THR A 22 2.94 9.27 12.23
CA THR A 22 4.33 8.82 12.20
C THR A 22 5.23 10.03 11.99
N GLY A 23 6.10 10.33 12.97
CA GLY A 23 7.01 11.47 12.89
C GLY A 23 7.94 11.41 11.66
N GLY A 24 8.61 12.52 11.36
CA GLY A 24 9.42 12.71 10.13
C GLY A 24 10.58 11.73 9.90
N GLY A 25 10.84 10.81 10.83
CA GLY A 25 11.84 9.75 10.68
C GLY A 25 11.38 8.55 9.84
N LEU A 26 10.08 8.37 9.57
CA LEU A 26 9.59 7.29 8.71
C LEU A 26 9.48 7.74 7.26
N THR A 27 10.62 7.80 6.57
CA THR A 27 10.72 8.20 5.16
C THR A 27 10.02 7.22 4.20
N SER A 28 9.74 5.99 4.66
CA SER A 28 9.04 4.97 3.90
C SER A 28 7.51 5.11 3.93
N LEU A 29 6.93 6.07 4.66
CA LEU A 29 5.49 6.34 4.67
C LEU A 29 5.24 7.86 4.68
N PRO A 30 5.38 8.54 3.52
CA PRO A 30 5.16 9.97 3.43
C PRO A 30 3.68 10.30 3.62
N ALA A 31 3.38 11.35 4.38
CA ALA A 31 2.04 11.93 4.53
C ALA A 31 1.64 12.71 3.27
N ASN A 32 1.66 12.05 2.12
CA ASN A 32 1.33 12.61 0.82
C ASN A 32 0.45 11.62 0.04
N GLU A 33 -0.78 12.04 -0.23
CA GLU A 33 -1.80 11.19 -0.85
C GLU A 33 -1.40 10.72 -2.25
N ALA A 34 -0.90 11.60 -3.11
CA ALA A 34 -0.49 11.25 -4.47
C ALA A 34 0.64 10.21 -4.47
N THR A 35 1.62 10.37 -3.58
CA THR A 35 2.72 9.42 -3.43
C THR A 35 2.23 8.07 -2.90
N LEU A 36 1.29 8.06 -1.96
CA LEU A 36 0.70 6.82 -1.44
C LEU A 36 -0.15 6.12 -2.50
N ALA A 37 -0.99 6.85 -3.23
CA ALA A 37 -1.80 6.31 -4.33
C ALA A 37 -0.94 5.60 -5.38
N ALA A 38 0.14 6.26 -5.84
CA ALA A 38 1.07 5.68 -6.81
C ALA A 38 1.75 4.39 -6.29
N ARG A 39 2.00 4.31 -4.98
CA ARG A 39 2.58 3.12 -4.34
C ARG A 39 1.59 1.99 -4.21
N ILE A 40 0.33 2.28 -3.87
CA ILE A 40 -0.77 1.31 -3.85
C ILE A 40 -0.92 0.68 -5.24
N GLU A 41 -0.98 1.51 -6.28
CA GLU A 41 -1.02 1.08 -7.68
C GLU A 41 0.12 0.12 -8.03
N ARG A 42 1.36 0.48 -7.69
CA ARG A 42 2.52 -0.38 -7.92
C ARG A 42 2.45 -1.69 -7.13
N ALA A 43 1.99 -1.64 -5.88
CA ALA A 43 1.88 -2.81 -5.01
C ALA A 43 0.84 -3.79 -5.56
N LEU A 44 -0.34 -3.30 -5.94
CA LEU A 44 -1.41 -4.09 -6.55
C LEU A 44 -0.96 -4.73 -7.87
N LYS A 45 -0.30 -3.97 -8.75
CA LYS A 45 0.26 -4.49 -10.00
C LYS A 45 1.27 -5.60 -9.74
N THR A 46 2.15 -5.45 -8.75
CA THR A 46 3.13 -6.50 -8.40
C THR A 46 2.45 -7.74 -7.84
N TRP A 47 1.49 -7.54 -6.92
CA TRP A 47 0.81 -8.63 -6.23
C TRP A 47 -0.03 -9.48 -7.20
N TYR A 48 -0.88 -8.85 -8.00
CA TYR A 48 -1.71 -9.57 -8.98
C TYR A 48 -0.91 -10.06 -10.19
N ARG A 49 0.22 -9.44 -10.53
CA ARG A 49 1.13 -10.01 -11.53
C ARG A 49 1.72 -11.34 -11.05
N GLY A 50 2.12 -11.44 -9.79
CA GLY A 50 2.57 -12.70 -9.19
C GLY A 50 1.48 -13.77 -9.20
N PHE A 51 0.23 -13.36 -8.93
CA PHE A 51 -0.93 -14.24 -9.03
C PHE A 51 -1.04 -14.90 -10.41
N ASN A 52 -0.96 -14.12 -11.49
CA ASN A 52 -1.02 -14.65 -12.87
C ASN A 52 0.14 -15.59 -13.25
N LEU A 53 1.28 -15.54 -12.56
CA LEU A 53 2.42 -16.43 -12.83
C LEU A 53 2.31 -17.76 -12.10
N ILE A 54 1.58 -17.80 -10.98
CA ILE A 54 1.35 -19.01 -10.19
C ILE A 54 0.18 -19.81 -10.78
N ASP A 55 -0.83 -19.14 -11.34
CA ASP A 55 -2.04 -19.74 -11.89
C ASP A 55 -1.86 -20.34 -13.31
N GLN A 56 -0.66 -20.19 -13.92
CA GLN A 56 -0.32 -20.74 -15.24
C GLN A 56 0.61 -21.98 -15.18
N ARG A 57 0.67 -22.70 -14.06
CA ARG A 57 1.46 -23.93 -13.90
C ARG A 57 0.63 -25.14 -13.54
#